data_AF-A0A3D2WE37-F1
#
_entry.id   AF-A0A3D2WE37-F1
#
_cell.length_a   1.000
_cell.length_b   1.000
_cell.length_c   1.000
_cell.angle_alpha   90.00
_cell.angle_beta   90.00
_cell.angle_gamma   90.00
#
_symmetry.space_group_name_H-M   'P 1'
#
loop_
_entity.id
_entity.type
_entity.pdbx_description
1 polymer ?
#
loop_
_entity_poly.entity_id
_entity_poly.type
_entity_poly.pdbx_seq_one_letter_code
_entity_poly.pdbx_strand_id
1 'polypeptide(L)'
;MNYRKPTLLLALIALGACEQPTAPVVKDVELLSDAAIASFAEQISESSAVKLPSLDGLLRASRKAIRASDGANKQAIRHFRAAHRFASAAEDSTEAGNEDAAKKLRHRSYGHRLRGVVAALGTEAVAGAVAGSEAGLTRLQDRLNGREISEGAAKRLGRIVELMDRAQTMLASDKPVQALHIALTTADGIRHFSPRYVARKQIGRARDVIKQAIAAVGDTPTEEEAKSIKRARKLLGAANEAFDSRQYNRARSTAQRSARLSWGVVNGRAG
;
A
#
# COMPACT_ATOMS: atom_id res chain seq x y z
N MET A 1 32.31 -10.74 -22.15
CA MET A 1 32.04 -9.76 -23.23
C MET A 1 30.72 -10.12 -23.90
N ASN A 2 29.93 -9.09 -24.17
CA ASN A 2 28.68 -9.00 -24.94
C ASN A 2 28.64 -9.97 -26.16
N TYR A 3 27.49 -10.44 -26.65
CA TYR A 3 26.40 -9.60 -27.15
C TYR A 3 25.06 -10.35 -27.25
N ARG A 4 24.01 -9.57 -26.92
CA ARG A 4 22.62 -9.64 -27.40
C ARG A 4 22.48 -10.23 -28.79
N LYS A 5 21.39 -10.97 -29.03
CA LYS A 5 20.72 -10.94 -30.33
C LYS A 5 19.21 -10.67 -30.19
N PRO A 6 18.65 -9.87 -31.11
CA PRO A 6 17.27 -9.42 -31.14
C PRO A 6 16.42 -10.40 -31.94
N THR A 7 15.10 -10.41 -31.74
CA THR A 7 14.19 -11.04 -32.70
C THR A 7 13.21 -10.00 -33.22
N LEU A 8 13.33 -9.80 -34.54
CA LEU A 8 12.65 -8.86 -35.40
C LEU A 8 11.12 -8.93 -35.32
N LEU A 9 10.50 -7.75 -35.48
CA LEU A 9 9.21 -7.58 -36.13
C LEU A 9 9.22 -8.22 -37.51
N LEU A 10 8.19 -9.00 -37.83
CA LEU A 10 7.80 -9.27 -39.20
C LEU A 10 6.31 -9.03 -39.36
N ALA A 11 5.99 -7.94 -40.06
CA ALA A 11 4.67 -7.66 -40.60
C ALA A 11 4.53 -8.40 -41.94
N LEU A 12 3.41 -9.09 -42.14
CA LEU A 12 2.97 -9.57 -43.44
C LEU A 12 1.48 -9.26 -43.58
N ILE A 13 1.21 -8.29 -44.45
CA ILE A 13 -0.11 -7.91 -44.97
C ILE A 13 -0.29 -8.70 -46.26
N ALA A 14 -1.40 -9.43 -46.40
CA ALA A 14 -1.89 -9.91 -47.69
C ALA A 14 -3.39 -9.59 -47.79
N LEU A 15 -3.72 -8.78 -48.80
CA LEU A 15 -5.08 -8.40 -49.20
C LEU A 15 -5.67 -9.45 -50.14
N GLY A 16 -6.94 -9.82 -49.93
CA GLY A 16 -7.76 -10.62 -50.83
C GLY A 16 -9.24 -10.31 -50.62
N ALA A 17 -9.93 -9.98 -51.71
CA ALA A 17 -11.21 -9.29 -51.84
C ALA A 17 -12.46 -9.87 -51.12
N CYS A 18 -13.29 -8.93 -50.66
CA CYS A 18 -14.77 -8.86 -50.63
C CYS A 18 -15.60 -10.14 -50.44
N GLU A 19 -16.02 -10.38 -49.20
CA GLU A 19 -17.39 -10.77 -48.84
C GLU A 19 -17.62 -10.37 -47.37
N GLN A 20 -18.67 -9.56 -47.12
CA GLN A 20 -19.31 -9.15 -45.85
C GLN A 20 -18.50 -9.12 -44.52
N PRO A 21 -18.61 -8.06 -43.69
CA PRO A 21 -17.90 -7.96 -42.43
C PRO A 21 -18.57 -8.86 -41.37
N THR A 22 -18.33 -10.16 -41.43
CA THR A 22 -18.35 -10.97 -40.21
C THR A 22 -17.06 -10.62 -39.48
N ALA A 23 -17.19 -9.75 -38.47
CA ALA A 23 -16.12 -9.43 -37.55
C ALA A 23 -15.42 -10.73 -37.14
N PRO A 24 -14.08 -10.79 -37.11
CA PRO A 24 -13.42 -11.93 -36.51
C PRO A 24 -13.89 -11.97 -35.06
N VAL A 25 -14.66 -13.00 -34.73
CA VAL A 25 -14.90 -13.39 -33.35
C VAL A 25 -13.51 -13.65 -32.79
N VAL A 26 -12.99 -12.64 -32.09
CA VAL A 26 -11.79 -12.79 -31.27
C VAL A 26 -12.14 -13.92 -30.34
N LYS A 27 -11.51 -15.08 -30.60
CA LYS A 27 -11.60 -16.27 -29.77
C LYS A 27 -11.57 -15.84 -28.32
N ASP A 28 -12.53 -16.33 -27.56
CA ASP A 28 -12.72 -16.11 -26.13
C ASP A 28 -11.41 -16.27 -25.35
N VAL A 29 -10.60 -15.21 -25.31
CA VAL A 29 -9.59 -15.05 -24.28
C VAL A 29 -10.35 -14.41 -23.14
N GLU A 30 -10.83 -15.23 -22.22
CA GLU A 30 -11.35 -14.73 -20.95
C GLU A 30 -10.22 -13.91 -20.31
N LEU A 31 -10.29 -12.58 -20.47
CA LEU A 31 -9.60 -11.64 -19.61
C LEU A 31 -9.83 -12.12 -18.19
N LEU A 32 -8.76 -12.39 -17.44
CA LEU A 32 -8.92 -12.65 -16.02
C LEU A 32 -9.70 -11.47 -15.45
N SER A 33 -10.91 -11.76 -15.00
CA SER A 33 -11.70 -10.75 -14.32
C SER A 33 -10.88 -10.18 -13.17
N ASP A 34 -11.01 -8.89 -12.89
CA ASP A 34 -10.35 -8.26 -11.75
C ASP A 34 -10.64 -9.02 -10.43
N ALA A 35 -11.74 -9.79 -10.37
CA ALA A 35 -12.10 -10.70 -9.29
C ALA A 35 -11.15 -11.92 -9.15
N ALA A 36 -10.60 -12.46 -10.24
CA ALA A 36 -9.64 -13.54 -10.20
C ALA A 36 -8.25 -13.05 -9.72
N ILE A 37 -7.80 -11.89 -10.20
CA ILE A 37 -6.58 -11.22 -9.73
C ILE A 37 -6.69 -10.91 -8.23
N ALA A 38 -7.87 -10.44 -7.81
CA ALA A 38 -8.21 -10.18 -6.42
C ALA A 38 -8.07 -11.40 -5.51
N SER A 39 -8.61 -12.55 -5.93
CA SER A 39 -8.55 -13.81 -5.19
C SER A 39 -7.10 -14.29 -5.01
N PHE A 40 -6.28 -14.20 -6.05
CA PHE A 40 -4.85 -14.58 -5.95
C PHE A 40 -4.05 -13.63 -5.07
N ALA A 41 -4.32 -12.34 -5.16
CA ALA A 41 -3.66 -11.37 -4.30
C ALA A 41 -4.05 -11.53 -2.82
N GLU A 42 -5.27 -11.97 -2.53
CA GLU A 42 -5.68 -12.34 -1.17
C GLU A 42 -4.89 -13.55 -0.68
N GLN A 43 -4.76 -14.59 -1.51
CA GLN A 43 -3.93 -15.75 -1.17
C GLN A 43 -2.47 -15.36 -0.90
N ILE A 44 -1.86 -14.51 -1.73
CA ILE A 44 -0.47 -14.06 -1.53
C ILE A 44 -0.35 -13.14 -0.31
N SER A 45 -1.31 -12.24 -0.10
CA SER A 45 -1.31 -11.31 1.03
C SER A 45 -1.56 -11.99 2.38
N GLU A 46 -2.30 -13.09 2.39
CA GLU A 46 -2.67 -13.83 3.61
C GLU A 46 -1.89 -15.15 3.77
N SER A 47 -1.08 -15.55 2.78
CA SER A 47 -0.25 -16.75 2.87
C SER A 47 0.82 -16.60 3.94
N SER A 48 0.92 -17.61 4.82
CA SER A 48 2.06 -17.79 5.71
C SER A 48 3.33 -18.23 4.98
N ALA A 49 3.22 -18.75 3.75
CA ALA A 49 4.33 -19.29 2.97
C ALA A 49 5.17 -18.20 2.28
N VAL A 50 4.63 -17.00 2.07
CA VAL A 50 5.41 -15.82 1.67
C VAL A 50 5.09 -14.67 2.60
N LYS A 51 6.04 -14.36 3.48
CA LYS A 51 5.89 -13.30 4.45
C LYS A 51 6.25 -11.96 3.83
N LEU A 52 5.29 -11.34 3.13
CA LEU A 52 5.45 -9.97 2.64
C LEU A 52 5.85 -9.05 3.81
N PRO A 53 6.91 -8.24 3.69
CA PRO A 53 7.35 -7.37 4.77
C PRO A 53 6.30 -6.29 5.07
N SER A 54 6.20 -5.90 6.33
CA SER A 54 5.38 -4.78 6.78
C SER A 54 6.16 -3.95 7.79
N LEU A 55 6.00 -2.63 7.73
CA LEU A 55 6.69 -1.73 8.65
C LEU A 55 6.32 -2.07 10.11
N ASP A 56 5.05 -2.30 10.41
CA ASP A 56 4.60 -2.66 11.76
C ASP A 56 5.19 -3.98 12.27
N GLY A 57 5.34 -4.97 11.39
CA GLY A 57 6.04 -6.22 11.70
C GLY A 57 7.50 -5.97 12.08
N LEU A 58 8.21 -5.17 11.29
CA LEU A 58 9.60 -4.81 11.52
C LEU A 58 9.78 -3.93 12.76
N LEU A 59 8.86 -3.00 13.03
CA LEU A 59 8.86 -2.18 14.25
C LEU A 59 8.62 -3.02 15.51
N ARG A 60 7.79 -4.07 15.43
CA ARG A 60 7.62 -5.04 16.53
C ARG A 60 8.89 -5.86 16.74
N ALA A 61 9.48 -6.38 15.67
CA ALA A 61 10.75 -7.11 15.73
C ALA A 61 11.87 -6.23 16.31
N SER A 62 11.98 -4.98 15.86
CA SER A 62 12.97 -4.00 16.36
C SER A 62 12.81 -3.76 17.86
N ARG A 63 11.56 -3.59 18.34
CA ARG A 63 11.28 -3.45 19.77
C ARG A 63 11.68 -4.69 20.57
N LYS A 64 11.44 -5.89 20.03
CA LYS A 64 11.87 -7.16 20.67
C LYS A 64 13.40 -7.24 20.75
N ALA A 65 14.09 -6.92 19.66
CA ALA A 65 15.55 -6.91 19.61
C ALA A 65 16.16 -5.90 20.60
N ILE A 66 15.61 -4.68 20.67
CA ILE A 66 16.06 -3.65 21.63
C ILE A 66 15.90 -4.11 23.08
N ARG A 67 14.77 -4.75 23.42
CA ARG A 67 14.52 -5.26 24.77
C ARG A 67 15.47 -6.38 25.16
N ALA A 68 15.90 -7.19 24.19
CA ALA A 68 16.80 -8.31 24.42
C ALA A 68 18.28 -7.90 24.46
N SER A 69 18.64 -6.67 24.08
CA SER A 69 20.02 -6.31 23.78
C SER A 69 20.79 -5.60 24.91
N ASP A 70 20.34 -5.64 26.17
CA ASP A 70 21.01 -5.01 27.33
C ASP A 70 21.66 -3.63 27.07
N GLY A 71 20.96 -2.76 26.32
CA GLY A 71 21.44 -1.41 26.01
C GLY A 71 22.38 -1.26 24.80
N ALA A 72 22.68 -2.32 24.04
CA ALA A 72 23.52 -2.25 22.83
C ALA A 72 22.88 -1.44 21.67
N ASN A 73 21.55 -1.38 21.58
CA ASN A 73 20.82 -0.73 20.48
C ASN A 73 20.66 0.81 20.62
N LYS A 74 21.69 1.52 21.11
CA LYS A 74 21.62 2.97 21.37
C LYS A 74 21.26 3.79 20.12
N GLN A 75 21.82 3.43 18.96
CA GLN A 75 21.57 4.12 17.70
C GLN A 75 20.11 3.97 17.23
N ALA A 76 19.58 2.75 17.29
CA ALA A 76 18.18 2.49 16.95
C ALA A 76 17.21 3.27 17.86
N ILE A 77 17.48 3.28 19.18
CA ILE A 77 16.69 4.05 20.14
C ILE A 77 16.69 5.55 19.80
N ARG A 78 17.85 6.12 19.45
CA ARG A 78 17.94 7.54 19.02
C ARG A 78 17.06 7.81 17.80
N HIS A 79 17.06 6.94 16.81
CA HIS A 79 16.21 7.08 15.64
C HIS A 79 14.72 6.95 15.96
N PHE A 80 14.32 5.98 16.79
CA PHE A 80 12.92 5.84 17.19
C PHE A 80 12.41 7.01 18.03
N ARG A 81 13.24 7.58 18.91
CA ARG A 81 12.91 8.82 19.64
C ARG A 81 12.77 10.01 18.70
N ALA A 82 13.67 10.16 17.73
CA ALA A 82 13.54 11.20 16.70
C ALA A 82 12.26 11.02 15.88
N ALA A 83 11.94 9.79 15.47
CA ALA A 83 10.70 9.49 14.75
C ALA A 83 9.46 9.88 15.55
N HIS A 84 9.44 9.59 16.85
CA HIS A 84 8.32 9.94 17.72
C HIS A 84 8.18 11.46 17.88
N ARG A 85 9.28 12.19 18.10
CA ARG A 85 9.28 13.66 18.16
C ARG A 85 8.72 14.29 16.87
N PHE A 86 9.15 13.81 15.71
CA PHE A 86 8.61 14.30 14.44
C PHE A 86 7.15 13.91 14.19
N ALA A 87 6.67 12.79 14.76
CA ALA A 87 5.26 12.41 14.66
C ALA A 87 4.40 13.34 15.52
N SER A 88 4.80 13.59 16.78
CA SER A 88 4.13 14.55 17.68
C SER A 88 4.08 15.94 17.06
N ALA A 89 5.23 16.46 16.59
CA ALA A 89 5.26 17.79 15.95
C ALA A 89 4.38 17.87 14.68
N ALA A 90 4.17 16.74 13.99
CA ALA A 90 3.27 16.71 12.84
C ALA A 90 1.80 16.74 13.24
N GLU A 91 1.45 16.14 14.39
CA GLU A 91 0.11 16.22 14.98
C GLU A 91 -0.16 17.66 15.40
N ASP A 92 0.76 18.28 16.16
CA ASP A 92 0.69 19.70 16.55
C ASP A 92 0.54 20.63 15.33
N SER A 93 1.27 20.34 14.23
CA SER A 93 1.18 21.13 12.99
C SER A 93 -0.18 20.96 12.29
N THR A 94 -0.78 19.76 12.34
CA THR A 94 -2.13 19.54 11.80
C THR A 94 -3.17 20.26 12.66
N GLU A 95 -3.03 20.22 13.99
CA GLU A 95 -3.91 20.96 14.92
C GLU A 95 -3.82 22.47 14.70
N ALA A 96 -2.63 22.99 14.39
CA ALA A 96 -2.43 24.39 14.00
C ALA A 96 -2.87 24.73 12.56
N GLY A 97 -3.47 23.78 11.81
CA GLY A 97 -3.93 23.99 10.43
C GLY A 97 -2.83 24.03 9.36
N ASN A 98 -1.59 23.67 9.69
CA ASN A 98 -0.44 23.73 8.78
C ASN A 98 -0.12 22.34 8.17
N GLU A 99 -0.93 21.92 7.20
CA GLU A 99 -0.84 20.57 6.63
C GLU A 99 0.43 20.29 5.83
N ASP A 100 1.01 21.30 5.17
CA ASP A 100 2.26 21.14 4.44
C ASP A 100 3.46 20.90 5.38
N ALA A 101 3.49 21.60 6.52
CA ALA A 101 4.46 21.34 7.57
C ALA A 101 4.27 19.94 8.16
N ALA A 102 3.03 19.57 8.50
CA ALA A 102 2.69 18.25 9.00
C ALA A 102 3.14 17.13 8.04
N LYS A 103 2.94 17.30 6.73
CA LYS A 103 3.37 16.35 5.70
C LYS A 103 4.89 16.17 5.67
N LYS A 104 5.65 17.28 5.72
CA LYS A 104 7.13 17.23 5.78
C LYS A 104 7.62 16.51 7.04
N LEU A 105 6.99 16.77 8.18
CA LEU A 105 7.33 16.14 9.47
C LEU A 105 7.00 14.65 9.49
N ARG A 106 5.83 14.24 8.97
CA ARG A 106 5.47 12.82 8.78
C ARG A 106 6.49 12.09 7.92
N HIS A 107 6.97 12.71 6.84
CA HIS A 107 8.01 12.13 5.99
C HIS A 107 9.34 11.94 6.75
N ARG A 108 9.76 12.94 7.55
CA ARG A 108 10.95 12.82 8.42
C ARG A 108 10.78 11.73 9.47
N SER A 109 9.61 11.64 10.10
CA SER A 109 9.28 10.58 11.06
C SER A 109 9.43 9.20 10.42
N TYR A 110 8.85 9.01 9.23
CA TYR A 110 8.95 7.76 8.47
C TYR A 110 10.41 7.39 8.15
N GLY A 111 11.21 8.33 7.65
CA GLY A 111 12.63 8.11 7.38
C GLY A 111 13.40 7.66 8.63
N HIS A 112 13.11 8.26 9.79
CA HIS A 112 13.71 7.83 11.06
C HIS A 112 13.22 6.47 11.54
N ARG A 113 11.96 6.08 11.30
CA ARG A 113 11.49 4.72 11.57
C ARG A 113 12.28 3.68 10.78
N LEU A 114 12.50 3.92 9.48
CA LEU A 114 13.29 3.01 8.64
C LEU A 114 14.74 2.91 9.13
N ARG A 115 15.40 4.04 9.41
CA ARG A 115 16.76 4.04 9.97
C ARG A 115 16.83 3.30 11.30
N GLY A 116 15.83 3.47 12.16
CA GLY A 116 15.74 2.75 13.42
C GLY A 116 15.60 1.24 13.24
N VAL A 117 14.80 0.79 12.25
CA VAL A 117 14.67 -0.63 11.90
C VAL A 117 16.01 -1.20 11.42
N VAL A 118 16.67 -0.53 10.48
CA VAL A 118 17.98 -0.97 9.97
C VAL A 118 19.01 -1.04 11.08
N ALA A 119 19.04 -0.05 11.97
CA ALA A 119 19.97 -0.03 13.10
C ALA A 119 19.68 -1.13 14.16
N ALA A 120 18.40 -1.50 14.35
CA ALA A 120 18.03 -2.50 15.35
C ALA A 120 18.14 -3.95 14.87
N LEU A 121 17.91 -4.18 13.58
CA LEU A 121 17.80 -5.53 13.00
C LEU A 121 18.93 -5.85 12.01
N GLY A 122 19.76 -4.88 11.66
CA GLY A 122 20.86 -5.06 10.70
C GLY A 122 20.41 -5.11 9.24
N THR A 123 21.41 -5.22 8.35
CA THR A 123 21.22 -5.30 6.89
C THR A 123 20.64 -6.64 6.46
N GLU A 124 20.84 -7.71 7.24
CA GLU A 124 20.23 -9.03 6.99
C GLU A 124 18.70 -8.98 7.00
N ALA A 125 18.10 -8.24 7.94
CA ALA A 125 16.66 -8.04 7.97
C ALA A 125 16.13 -7.25 6.78
N VAL A 126 16.95 -6.34 6.22
CA VAL A 126 16.63 -5.63 4.97
C VAL A 126 16.69 -6.58 3.79
N ALA A 127 17.73 -7.40 3.68
CA ALA A 127 17.85 -8.43 2.66
C ALA A 127 16.66 -9.40 2.71
N GLY A 128 16.26 -9.84 3.91
CA GLY A 128 15.07 -10.66 4.12
C GLY A 128 13.77 -9.98 3.70
N ALA A 129 13.64 -8.66 3.91
CA ALA A 129 12.48 -7.91 3.43
C ALA A 129 12.46 -7.79 1.89
N VAL A 130 13.61 -7.53 1.27
CA VAL A 130 13.77 -7.49 -0.20
C VAL A 130 13.41 -8.85 -0.79
N ALA A 131 13.98 -9.93 -0.27
CA ALA A 131 13.70 -11.30 -0.71
C ALA A 131 12.23 -11.70 -0.49
N GLY A 132 11.62 -11.30 0.62
CA GLY A 132 10.20 -11.55 0.90
C GLY A 132 9.27 -10.84 -0.09
N SER A 133 9.61 -9.61 -0.49
CA SER A 133 8.89 -8.86 -1.53
C SER A 133 9.07 -9.47 -2.92
N GLU A 134 10.29 -9.88 -3.25
CA GLU A 134 10.62 -10.56 -4.51
C GLU A 134 9.86 -11.88 -4.64
N ALA A 135 9.91 -12.74 -3.62
CA ALA A 135 9.16 -14.00 -3.61
C ALA A 135 7.64 -13.78 -3.76
N GLY A 136 7.11 -12.70 -3.19
CA GLY A 136 5.71 -12.32 -3.35
C GLY A 136 5.39 -11.87 -4.78
N LEU A 137 6.30 -11.13 -5.41
CA LEU A 137 6.17 -10.70 -6.80
C LEU A 137 6.27 -11.88 -7.75
N THR A 138 7.26 -12.76 -7.60
CA THR A 138 7.43 -13.97 -8.41
C THR A 138 6.18 -14.82 -8.36
N ARG A 139 5.63 -15.11 -7.17
CA ARG A 139 4.37 -15.87 -7.06
C ARG A 139 3.19 -15.18 -7.74
N LEU A 140 3.12 -13.86 -7.67
CA LEU A 140 2.08 -13.12 -8.38
C LEU A 140 2.25 -13.26 -9.89
N GLN A 141 3.47 -13.09 -10.40
CA GLN A 141 3.78 -13.24 -11.82
C GLN A 141 3.54 -14.66 -12.33
N ASP A 142 3.99 -15.69 -11.61
CA ASP A 142 3.78 -17.09 -11.94
C ASP A 142 2.28 -17.43 -12.04
N ARG A 143 1.48 -16.86 -11.13
CA ARG A 143 0.04 -17.08 -11.11
C ARG A 143 -0.70 -16.39 -12.26
N LEU A 144 -0.15 -15.27 -12.74
CA LEU A 144 -0.67 -14.50 -13.86
C LEU A 144 -0.09 -14.96 -15.21
N ASN A 145 0.94 -15.80 -15.21
CA ASN A 145 1.60 -16.25 -16.43
C ASN A 145 0.63 -17.00 -17.35
N GLY A 146 0.68 -16.68 -18.65
CA GLY A 146 -0.20 -17.25 -19.67
C GLY A 146 -1.65 -16.77 -19.59
N ARG A 147 -1.95 -15.74 -18.79
CA ARG A 147 -3.30 -15.20 -18.63
C ARG A 147 -3.36 -13.74 -19.06
N GLU A 148 -4.42 -13.36 -19.77
CA GLU A 148 -4.65 -11.97 -20.13
C GLU A 148 -5.18 -11.20 -18.92
N ILE A 149 -4.60 -10.05 -18.62
CA ILE A 149 -4.98 -9.17 -17.50
C ILE A 149 -5.32 -7.78 -18.02
N SER A 150 -6.15 -7.04 -17.28
CA SER A 150 -6.49 -5.66 -17.65
C SER A 150 -5.24 -4.78 -17.78
N GLU A 151 -5.26 -3.82 -18.72
CA GLU A 151 -4.12 -2.90 -18.96
C GLU A 151 -3.71 -2.16 -17.67
N GLY A 152 -4.69 -1.77 -16.86
CA GLY A 152 -4.45 -1.16 -15.55
C GLY A 152 -3.71 -2.08 -14.58
N ALA A 153 -4.04 -3.36 -14.55
CA ALA A 153 -3.33 -4.36 -13.74
C ALA A 153 -1.92 -4.60 -14.27
N ALA A 154 -1.73 -4.73 -15.59
CA ALA A 154 -0.43 -4.88 -16.23
C ALA A 154 0.50 -3.69 -15.92
N LYS A 155 -0.01 -2.45 -16.06
CA LYS A 155 0.75 -1.23 -15.74
C LYS A 155 1.12 -1.12 -14.26
N ARG A 156 0.27 -1.60 -13.36
CA ARG A 156 0.58 -1.65 -11.92
C ARG A 156 1.65 -2.70 -11.63
N LEU A 157 1.55 -3.88 -12.25
CA LEU A 157 2.54 -4.94 -12.11
C LEU A 157 3.92 -4.51 -12.62
N GLY A 158 3.98 -3.90 -13.81
CA GLY A 158 5.23 -3.38 -14.38
C GLY A 158 5.94 -2.38 -13.45
N ARG A 159 5.19 -1.45 -12.83
CA ARG A 159 5.76 -0.54 -11.83
C ARG A 159 6.31 -1.26 -10.60
N ILE A 160 5.69 -2.37 -10.18
CA ILE A 160 6.17 -3.14 -9.04
C ILE A 160 7.47 -3.87 -9.39
N VAL A 161 7.59 -4.39 -10.62
CA VAL A 161 8.83 -5.00 -11.15
C VAL A 161 9.97 -3.98 -11.14
N GLU A 162 9.74 -2.79 -11.70
CA GLU A 162 10.76 -1.71 -11.70
C GLU A 162 11.19 -1.30 -10.29
N LEU A 163 10.25 -1.27 -9.34
CA LEU A 163 10.58 -1.02 -7.94
C LEU A 163 11.45 -2.16 -7.37
N MET A 164 11.16 -3.42 -7.70
CA MET A 164 11.95 -4.55 -7.21
C MET A 164 13.40 -4.50 -7.72
N ASP A 165 13.60 -4.22 -9.01
CA ASP A 165 14.93 -4.03 -9.60
C ASP A 165 15.71 -2.90 -8.88
N ARG A 166 15.03 -1.79 -8.59
CA ARG A 166 15.61 -0.68 -7.82
C ARG A 166 15.94 -1.08 -6.38
N ALA A 167 15.09 -1.87 -5.72
CA ALA A 167 15.35 -2.34 -4.37
C ALA A 167 16.61 -3.22 -4.31
N GLN A 168 16.76 -4.15 -5.25
CA GLN A 168 17.96 -4.98 -5.37
C GLN A 168 19.21 -4.12 -5.65
N THR A 169 19.11 -3.16 -6.57
CA THR A 169 20.20 -2.22 -6.86
C THR A 169 20.61 -1.41 -5.62
N MET A 170 19.65 -0.90 -4.85
CA MET A 170 19.92 -0.16 -3.62
C MET A 170 20.57 -1.06 -2.57
N LEU A 171 20.14 -2.31 -2.46
CA LEU A 171 20.74 -3.27 -1.53
C LEU A 171 22.19 -3.58 -1.91
N ALA A 172 22.47 -3.82 -3.19
CA ALA A 172 23.82 -4.06 -3.71
C ALA A 172 24.74 -2.84 -3.60
N SER A 173 24.18 -1.63 -3.59
CA SER A 173 24.92 -0.36 -3.44
C SER A 173 25.07 0.10 -1.98
N ASP A 174 24.87 -0.79 -1.01
CA ASP A 174 24.92 -0.50 0.44
C ASP A 174 24.02 0.69 0.88
N LYS A 175 22.81 0.73 0.32
CA LYS A 175 21.75 1.70 0.66
C LYS A 175 20.55 1.00 1.32
N PRO A 176 20.73 0.40 2.52
CA PRO A 176 19.73 -0.47 3.13
C PRO A 176 18.41 0.24 3.48
N VAL A 177 18.45 1.53 3.82
CA VAL A 177 17.23 2.30 4.14
C VAL A 177 16.35 2.49 2.90
N GLN A 178 16.98 2.81 1.76
CA GLN A 178 16.31 2.97 0.48
C GLN A 178 15.78 1.62 -0.01
N ALA A 179 16.60 0.57 0.05
CA ALA A 179 16.18 -0.79 -0.28
C ALA A 179 14.96 -1.22 0.55
N LEU A 180 14.98 -0.97 1.87
CA LEU A 180 13.87 -1.29 2.77
C LEU A 180 12.60 -0.50 2.42
N HIS A 181 12.72 0.80 2.15
CA HIS A 181 11.57 1.62 1.73
C HIS A 181 10.91 1.04 0.48
N ILE A 182 11.73 0.69 -0.52
CA ILE A 182 11.23 0.19 -1.80
C ILE A 182 10.63 -1.21 -1.60
N ALA A 183 11.27 -2.10 -0.85
CA ALA A 183 10.72 -3.41 -0.51
C ALA A 183 9.35 -3.32 0.17
N LEU A 184 9.18 -2.42 1.14
CA LEU A 184 7.90 -2.17 1.80
C LEU A 184 6.85 -1.60 0.83
N THR A 185 7.26 -0.73 -0.09
CA THR A 185 6.39 -0.14 -1.12
C THR A 185 5.92 -1.21 -2.10
N THR A 186 6.83 -2.08 -2.56
CA THR A 186 6.53 -3.25 -3.38
C THR A 186 5.55 -4.18 -2.68
N ALA A 187 5.83 -4.53 -1.42
CA ALA A 187 4.94 -5.39 -0.63
C ALA A 187 3.55 -4.77 -0.46
N ASP A 188 3.44 -3.46 -0.19
CA ASP A 188 2.16 -2.76 -0.15
C ASP A 188 1.48 -2.81 -1.52
N GLY A 189 2.20 -2.54 -2.61
CA GLY A 189 1.71 -2.60 -3.99
C GLY A 189 1.11 -3.96 -4.35
N ILE A 190 1.77 -5.06 -3.96
CA ILE A 190 1.27 -6.43 -4.12
C ILE A 190 -0.04 -6.61 -3.32
N ARG A 191 -0.09 -6.19 -2.05
CA ARG A 191 -1.31 -6.27 -1.24
C ARG A 191 -2.49 -5.48 -1.82
N HIS A 192 -2.24 -4.39 -2.55
CA HIS A 192 -3.30 -3.60 -3.18
C HIS A 192 -3.98 -4.30 -4.38
N PHE A 193 -3.52 -5.47 -4.79
CA PHE A 193 -4.32 -6.31 -5.67
C PHE A 193 -5.45 -7.03 -4.92
N SER A 194 -5.35 -7.20 -3.58
CA SER A 194 -6.39 -7.83 -2.76
C SER A 194 -7.50 -6.83 -2.38
N PRO A 195 -8.77 -7.04 -2.78
CA PRO A 195 -9.88 -6.18 -2.39
C PRO A 195 -10.12 -6.20 -0.89
N ARG A 196 -9.93 -7.35 -0.23
CA ARG A 196 -10.00 -7.49 1.22
C ARG A 196 -8.99 -6.58 1.91
N TYR A 197 -7.72 -6.61 1.46
CA TYR A 197 -6.69 -5.72 2.01
C TYR A 197 -7.05 -4.25 1.81
N VAL A 198 -7.45 -3.88 0.58
CA VAL A 198 -7.82 -2.49 0.25
C VAL A 198 -9.01 -2.03 1.09
N ALA A 199 -10.04 -2.86 1.25
CA ALA A 199 -11.20 -2.56 2.07
C ALA A 199 -10.80 -2.37 3.54
N ARG A 200 -10.00 -3.28 4.11
CA ARG A 200 -9.50 -3.17 5.49
C ARG A 200 -8.69 -1.89 5.70
N LYS A 201 -7.77 -1.59 4.77
CA LYS A 201 -6.96 -0.35 4.79
C LYS A 201 -7.83 0.89 4.75
N GLN A 202 -8.87 0.88 3.90
CA GLN A 202 -9.78 2.01 3.75
C GLN A 202 -10.69 2.21 4.97
N ILE A 203 -11.15 1.12 5.60
CA ILE A 203 -11.90 1.17 6.87
C ILE A 203 -11.02 1.77 7.97
N GLY A 204 -9.77 1.34 8.08
CA GLY A 204 -8.80 1.93 9.01
C GLY A 204 -8.64 3.43 8.80
N ARG A 205 -8.40 3.85 7.54
CA ARG A 205 -8.31 5.28 7.19
C ARG A 205 -9.57 6.06 7.55
N ALA A 206 -10.76 5.52 7.26
CA ALA A 206 -12.01 6.18 7.61
C ALA A 206 -12.15 6.38 9.13
N ARG A 207 -11.75 5.38 9.93
CA ARG A 207 -11.71 5.47 11.39
C ARG A 207 -10.77 6.58 11.87
N ASP A 208 -9.58 6.68 11.29
CA ASP A 208 -8.60 7.69 11.68
C ASP A 208 -9.08 9.10 11.32
N VAL A 209 -9.67 9.29 10.14
CA VAL A 209 -10.23 10.58 9.73
C VAL A 209 -11.45 10.96 10.58
N ILE A 210 -12.27 10.01 11.01
CA ILE A 210 -13.34 10.28 11.99
C ILE A 210 -12.76 10.80 13.31
N LYS A 211 -11.67 10.20 13.82
CA LYS A 211 -11.01 10.70 15.04
C LYS A 211 -10.50 12.12 14.87
N GLN A 212 -9.89 12.43 13.73
CA GLN A 212 -9.44 13.78 13.39
C GLN A 212 -10.61 14.77 13.33
N ALA A 213 -11.73 14.38 12.70
CA ALA A 213 -12.92 15.22 12.63
C ALA A 213 -13.50 15.53 14.01
N ILE A 214 -13.51 14.54 14.92
CA ILE A 214 -13.95 14.74 16.31
C ILE A 214 -13.01 15.68 17.05
N ALA A 215 -11.69 15.51 16.89
CA ALA A 215 -10.72 16.39 17.52
C ALA A 215 -10.83 17.83 17.00
N ALA A 216 -11.09 18.02 15.70
CA ALA A 216 -11.20 19.34 15.08
C ALA A 216 -12.40 20.16 15.59
N VAL A 217 -13.54 19.52 15.88
CA VAL A 217 -14.75 20.21 16.35
C VAL A 217 -14.75 20.47 17.87
N GLY A 218 -13.90 19.76 18.62
CA GLY A 218 -13.82 19.87 20.07
C GLY A 218 -15.15 19.57 20.78
N ASP A 219 -15.41 20.29 21.87
CA ASP A 219 -16.58 20.06 22.74
C ASP A 219 -17.84 20.79 22.28
N THR A 220 -17.74 21.71 21.32
CA THR A 220 -18.85 22.55 20.85
C THR A 220 -19.03 22.45 19.33
N PRO A 221 -19.39 21.26 18.80
CA PRO A 221 -19.66 21.10 17.37
C PRO A 221 -20.91 21.87 16.96
N THR A 222 -20.90 22.44 15.76
CA THR A 222 -22.13 22.92 15.11
C THR A 222 -23.07 21.75 14.80
N GLU A 223 -24.35 22.04 14.56
CA GLU A 223 -25.35 21.01 14.24
C GLU A 223 -24.96 20.21 12.98
N GLU A 224 -24.47 20.89 11.94
CA GLU A 224 -24.07 20.26 10.68
C GLU A 224 -22.81 19.39 10.81
N GLU A 225 -21.85 19.82 11.64
CA GLU A 225 -20.67 19.01 11.96
C GLU A 225 -21.05 17.76 12.76
N ALA A 226 -21.88 17.91 13.80
CA ALA A 226 -22.37 16.79 14.59
C ALA A 226 -23.13 15.77 13.73
N LYS A 227 -24.00 16.25 12.84
CA LYS A 227 -24.75 15.43 11.87
C LYS A 227 -23.83 14.73 10.88
N SER A 228 -22.82 15.43 10.37
CA SER A 228 -21.80 14.88 9.46
C SER A 228 -20.98 13.77 10.12
N ILE A 229 -20.51 13.99 11.35
CA ILE A 229 -19.78 12.98 12.13
C ILE A 229 -20.69 11.77 12.41
N LYS A 230 -21.95 11.98 12.82
CA LYS A 230 -22.91 10.89 13.05
C LYS A 230 -23.13 10.05 11.79
N ARG A 231 -23.31 10.70 10.64
CA ARG A 231 -23.46 10.01 9.34
C ARG A 231 -22.21 9.25 8.93
N ALA A 232 -21.03 9.85 9.14
CA ALA A 232 -19.75 9.20 8.86
C ALA A 232 -19.55 7.93 9.72
N ARG A 233 -19.91 7.98 11.01
CA ARG A 233 -19.89 6.80 11.91
C ARG A 233 -20.85 5.71 11.44
N LYS A 234 -22.09 6.07 11.05
CA LYS A 234 -23.06 5.10 10.50
C LYS A 234 -22.52 4.42 9.24
N LEU A 235 -21.91 5.18 8.33
CA LEU A 235 -21.27 4.63 7.14
C LEU A 235 -20.08 3.73 7.48
N LEU A 236 -19.28 4.07 8.49
CA LEU A 236 -18.20 3.19 8.96
C LEU A 236 -18.75 1.86 9.49
N GLY A 237 -19.87 1.89 10.23
CA GLY A 237 -20.60 0.69 10.66
C GLY A 237 -21.01 -0.19 9.47
N ALA A 238 -21.71 0.38 8.50
CA ALA A 238 -22.12 -0.33 7.29
C ALA A 238 -20.93 -0.84 6.45
N ALA A 239 -19.78 -0.15 6.48
CA ALA A 239 -18.57 -0.63 5.83
C ALA A 239 -17.98 -1.86 6.53
N ASN A 240 -18.03 -1.94 7.87
CA ASN A 240 -17.62 -3.13 8.61
C ASN A 240 -18.58 -4.30 8.35
N GLU A 241 -19.89 -4.07 8.39
CA GLU A 241 -20.89 -5.12 8.07
C GLU A 241 -20.70 -5.69 6.66
N ALA A 242 -20.46 -4.82 5.67
CA ALA A 242 -20.16 -5.25 4.31
C ALA A 242 -18.82 -6.01 4.23
N PHE A 243 -17.83 -5.63 5.03
CA PHE A 243 -16.54 -6.32 5.10
C PHE A 243 -16.70 -7.73 5.67
N ASP A 244 -17.46 -7.88 6.76
CA ASP A 244 -17.74 -9.15 7.42
C ASP A 244 -18.58 -10.07 6.52
N SER A 245 -19.46 -9.47 5.72
CA SER A 245 -20.24 -10.14 4.66
C SER A 245 -19.43 -10.44 3.39
N ARG A 246 -18.10 -10.24 3.39
CA ARG A 246 -17.18 -10.43 2.25
C ARG A 246 -17.50 -9.57 1.00
N GLN A 247 -18.28 -8.51 1.16
CA GLN A 247 -18.60 -7.55 0.10
C GLN A 247 -17.54 -6.44 0.04
N TYR A 248 -16.29 -6.81 -0.28
CA TYR A 248 -15.13 -5.92 -0.12
C TYR A 248 -15.20 -4.62 -0.95
N ASN A 249 -15.75 -4.65 -2.16
CA ASN A 249 -15.91 -3.45 -2.98
C ASN A 249 -16.91 -2.47 -2.34
N ARG A 250 -18.01 -2.99 -1.77
CA ARG A 250 -19.01 -2.19 -1.03
C ARG A 250 -18.43 -1.65 0.27
N ALA A 251 -17.67 -2.46 1.00
CA ALA A 251 -16.98 -2.06 2.22
C ALA A 251 -16.01 -0.90 1.92
N ARG A 252 -15.18 -1.03 0.89
CA ARG A 252 -14.25 0.01 0.43
C ARG A 252 -14.99 1.30 0.06
N SER A 253 -16.00 1.24 -0.82
CA SER A 253 -16.71 2.44 -1.29
C SER A 253 -17.45 3.15 -0.15
N THR A 254 -18.03 2.39 0.78
CA THR A 254 -18.72 2.94 1.95
C THR A 254 -17.75 3.58 2.94
N ALA A 255 -16.60 2.96 3.19
CA ALA A 255 -15.53 3.56 3.99
C ALA A 255 -14.95 4.83 3.34
N GLN A 256 -14.84 4.91 2.01
CA GLN A 256 -14.44 6.15 1.32
C GLN A 256 -15.45 7.28 1.53
N ARG A 257 -16.75 6.98 1.44
CA ARG A 257 -17.81 7.98 1.71
C ARG A 257 -17.76 8.47 3.15
N SER A 258 -17.58 7.56 4.11
CA SER A 258 -17.36 7.88 5.53
C SER A 258 -16.17 8.82 5.72
N ALA A 259 -15.00 8.46 5.15
CA ALA A 259 -13.79 9.28 5.23
C ALA A 259 -13.98 10.66 4.58
N ARG A 260 -14.67 10.76 3.44
CA ARG A 260 -14.91 12.04 2.75
C ARG A 260 -15.77 12.98 3.59
N LEU A 261 -16.83 12.49 4.22
CA LEU A 261 -17.67 13.30 5.10
C LEU A 261 -16.90 13.81 6.31
N SER A 262 -16.14 12.93 6.97
CA SER A 262 -15.28 13.34 8.09
C SER A 262 -14.19 14.32 7.67
N TRP A 263 -13.62 14.14 6.47
CA TRP A 263 -12.66 15.10 5.93
C TRP A 263 -13.30 16.45 5.62
N GLY A 264 -14.57 16.49 5.21
CA GLY A 264 -15.33 17.73 5.07
C GLY A 264 -15.38 18.52 6.38
N VAL A 265 -15.67 17.83 7.49
CA VAL A 265 -15.65 18.42 8.83
C VAL A 265 -14.26 18.94 9.21
N VAL A 266 -13.20 18.16 8.99
CA VAL A 266 -11.81 18.60 9.27
C VAL A 266 -11.45 19.91 8.54
N ASN A 267 -12.02 20.16 7.36
CA ASN A 267 -11.74 21.37 6.59
C ASN A 267 -12.77 22.51 6.80
N GLY A 268 -13.65 22.41 7.79
CA GLY A 268 -14.72 23.40 8.01
C GLY A 268 -15.74 23.46 6.86
N ARG A 269 -15.87 22.38 6.08
CA ARG A 269 -16.81 22.24 4.94
C ARG A 269 -17.91 21.24 5.26
N ALA A 270 -18.43 21.25 6.49
CA ALA A 270 -19.52 20.37 6.87
C ALA A 270 -20.78 20.74 6.04
N GLY A 271 -21.20 19.82 5.16
CA GLY A 271 -22.32 19.96 4.22
C GLY A 271 -22.51 18.72 3.36
#